data_AF-A0A7K0EFT3-F1
#
_entry.id   AF-A0A7K0EFT3-F1
#
_cell.length_a   1.000
_cell.length_b   1.000
_cell.length_c   1.000
_cell.angle_alpha   90.00
_cell.angle_beta   90.00
_cell.angle_gamma   90.00
#
_symmetry.space_group_name_H-M   'P 1'
#
loop_
_entity.id
_entity.type
_entity.pdbx_description
1 polymer ?
#
loop_
_entity_poly.entity_id
_entity_poly.type
_entity_poly.pdbx_seq_one_letter_code
_entity_poly.pdbx_strand_id
1 'polypeptide(L)' 'MSTLTITLTDEQAARYGLQSDSMTLDQLLDKIKTEVARDALHKCQSIAETNGLSGMSLDEINAEIAAVRNAKTGH' A
#
# COMPACT_ATOMS: atom_id res chain seq x y z
N MET A 1 7.19 -24.86 20.79
CA MET A 1 6.84 -24.55 19.39
C MET A 1 5.56 -25.28 19.08
N SER A 2 4.59 -24.59 18.48
CA SER A 2 3.35 -25.19 17.99
C SER A 2 3.34 -25.05 16.47
N THR A 3 3.01 -26.13 15.77
CA THR A 3 3.00 -26.16 14.31
C THR A 3 1.57 -26.16 13.80
N LEU A 4 1.28 -25.28 12.85
CA LEU A 4 0.01 -25.23 12.12
C LEU A 4 0.30 -25.46 10.64
N THR A 5 -0.37 -26.44 10.04
CA THR A 5 -0.28 -26.72 8.60
C THR A 5 -1.42 -26.01 7.89
N ILE A 6 -1.12 -25.27 6.82
CA ILE A 6 -2.10 -24.52 6.03
C ILE A 6 -2.01 -25.01 4.59
N THR A 7 -3.15 -25.41 4.01
CA THR A 7 -3.25 -25.75 2.59
C THR A 7 -3.63 -24.50 1.80
N LEU A 8 -2.91 -24.25 0.72
CA LEU A 8 -3.07 -23.08 -0.14
C LEU A 8 -3.22 -23.56 -1.58
N THR A 9 -3.88 -22.76 -2.44
CA THR A 9 -3.78 -22.98 -3.88
C THR A 9 -2.45 -22.45 -4.41
N ASP A 10 -2.01 -22.94 -5.58
CA ASP A 10 -0.77 -22.45 -6.21
C ASP A 10 -0.81 -20.94 -6.47
N GLU A 11 -1.99 -20.40 -6.79
CA GLU A 11 -2.20 -18.96 -7.00
C GLU A 11 -2.03 -18.17 -5.70
N GLN A 12 -2.53 -18.68 -4.57
CA GLN A 12 -2.32 -18.07 -3.26
C GLN A 12 -0.85 -18.15 -2.84
N ALA A 13 -0.21 -19.29 -3.05
CA ALA A 13 1.20 -19.48 -2.76
C ALA A 13 2.08 -18.53 -3.60
N ALA A 14 1.77 -18.36 -4.89
CA ALA A 14 2.46 -17.43 -5.76
C ALA A 14 2.24 -15.97 -5.35
N ARG A 15 0.98 -15.57 -5.06
CA ARG A 15 0.63 -14.19 -4.68
C ARG A 15 1.38 -13.71 -3.44
N TYR A 16 1.56 -14.57 -2.45
CA TYR A 16 2.25 -14.23 -1.20
C TYR A 16 3.72 -14.69 -1.18
N GLY A 17 4.23 -15.23 -2.29
CA GLY A 17 5.62 -15.71 -2.41
C GLY A 17 5.97 -16.83 -1.43
N LEU A 18 5.04 -17.76 -1.19
CA LEU A 18 5.11 -18.84 -0.22
C LEU A 18 5.59 -20.16 -0.85
N GLN A 19 6.71 -20.13 -1.56
CA GLN A 19 7.25 -21.28 -2.30
C GLN A 19 8.21 -22.18 -1.50
N SER A 20 8.42 -21.89 -0.21
CA SER A 20 9.34 -22.66 0.64
C SER A 20 8.62 -23.84 1.32
N ASP A 21 9.28 -24.99 1.40
CA ASP A 21 8.76 -26.21 2.07
C ASP A 21 8.38 -25.98 3.55
N SER A 22 9.04 -25.04 4.22
CA SER A 22 8.67 -24.58 5.56
C SER A 22 9.11 -23.15 5.80
N MET A 23 8.37 -22.44 6.65
CA MET A 23 8.72 -21.10 7.13
C MET A 23 8.19 -20.88 8.54
N THR A 24 8.81 -19.96 9.28
CA THR A 24 8.28 -19.54 10.58
C THR A 24 7.10 -18.60 10.41
N LEU A 25 6.30 -18.47 11.47
CA LEU A 25 5.20 -17.51 11.50
C LEU A 25 5.68 -16.06 11.26
N ASP A 26 6.86 -15.69 11.78
CA ASP A 26 7.44 -14.37 11.57
C ASP A 26 7.77 -14.09 10.10
N GLN A 27 8.34 -15.08 9.40
CA GLN A 27 8.62 -14.99 7.96
C GLN A 27 7.35 -14.85 7.13
N LEU A 28 6.30 -15.57 7.51
CA LEU A 28 4.98 -15.45 6.88
C LEU A 28 4.39 -14.05 7.10
N LEU A 29 4.45 -13.55 8.33
CA LEU A 29 3.94 -12.22 8.69
C LEU A 29 4.62 -11.09 7.90
N ASP A 30 5.93 -11.15 7.72
CA ASP A 30 6.66 -10.12 6.97
C ASP A 30 6.29 -10.12 5.48
N LYS A 31 6.08 -11.29 4.88
CA LYS A 31 5.57 -11.40 3.50
C LYS A 31 4.15 -10.83 3.39
N ILE A 32 3.25 -11.17 4.32
CA ILE A 32 1.88 -10.66 4.33
C ILE A 32 1.85 -9.14 4.50
N LYS A 33 2.63 -8.59 5.45
CA LYS A 33 2.72 -7.13 5.65
C LYS A 33 3.17 -6.40 4.38
N THR A 34 4.15 -6.98 3.68
CA THR A 34 4.66 -6.42 2.43
C THR A 34 3.57 -6.37 1.36
N GLU A 35 2.78 -7.45 1.22
CA GLU A 35 1.67 -7.44 0.26
C GLU A 35 0.54 -6.49 0.65
N VAL A 36 0.17 -6.42 1.92
CA VAL A 36 -0.84 -5.46 2.40
C VAL A 36 -0.39 -4.02 2.13
N ALA A 37 0.89 -3.71 2.33
CA ALA A 37 1.44 -2.40 2.01
C ALA A 37 1.38 -2.13 0.50
N ARG A 38 1.70 -3.13 -0.34
CA ARG A 38 1.59 -3.01 -1.80
C ARG A 38 0.16 -2.75 -2.27
N ASP A 39 -0.81 -3.51 -1.75
CA ASP A 39 -2.23 -3.32 -2.06
C ASP A 39 -2.72 -1.92 -1.63
N ALA A 40 -2.26 -1.44 -0.47
CA ALA A 40 -2.58 -0.09 0.00
C ALA A 40 -2.01 0.99 -0.93
N LEU A 41 -0.75 0.84 -1.38
CA LEU A 41 -0.13 1.77 -2.33
C LEU A 41 -0.87 1.79 -3.68
N HIS A 42 -1.24 0.63 -4.21
CA HIS A 42 -2.05 0.55 -5.43
C HIS A 42 -3.40 1.24 -5.28
N LYS A 43 -4.04 1.09 -4.11
CA LYS A 43 -5.30 1.77 -3.82
C LYS A 43 -5.12 3.29 -3.79
N CYS A 44 -4.06 3.78 -3.14
CA CYS A 44 -3.72 5.21 -3.15
C CYS A 44 -3.48 5.73 -4.56
N GLN A 45 -2.73 4.99 -5.39
CA GLN A 45 -2.48 5.32 -6.79
C GLN A 45 -3.79 5.43 -7.58
N SER A 46 -4.69 4.44 -7.45
CA SER A 46 -5.98 4.45 -8.14
C SER A 46 -6.88 5.60 -7.70
N ILE A 47 -6.87 5.94 -6.40
CA ILE A 47 -7.58 7.12 -5.89
C ILE A 47 -6.99 8.40 -6.48
N ALA A 48 -5.67 8.52 -6.54
CA ALA A 48 -4.99 9.68 -7.12
C ALA A 48 -5.34 9.86 -8.61
N GLU A 49 -5.38 8.77 -9.38
CA GLU A 49 -5.81 8.78 -10.78
C GLU A 49 -7.26 9.18 -10.93
N THR A 50 -8.15 8.59 -10.15
CA THR A 50 -9.61 8.86 -10.22
C THR A 50 -9.94 10.31 -9.88
N ASN A 51 -9.21 10.91 -8.92
CA ASN A 51 -9.42 12.30 -8.51
C ASN A 51 -8.60 13.30 -9.33
N GLY A 52 -7.88 12.86 -10.37
CA GLY A 52 -7.04 13.72 -11.21
C GLY A 52 -5.76 14.24 -10.51
N LEU A 53 -5.52 13.83 -9.26
CA LEU A 53 -4.33 14.20 -8.48
C LEU A 53 -3.05 13.67 -9.13
N SER A 54 -3.12 12.55 -9.85
CA SER A 54 -1.97 11.98 -10.56
C SER A 54 -1.47 12.86 -11.71
N GLY A 55 -2.30 13.78 -12.21
CA GLY A 55 -1.96 14.70 -13.29
C GLY A 55 -1.56 16.10 -12.84
N MET A 56 -1.65 16.41 -11.54
CA MET A 56 -1.32 17.74 -11.04
C MET A 56 0.18 18.00 -11.12
N SER A 57 0.53 19.16 -11.67
CA SER A 57 1.89 19.67 -11.61
C SER A 57 2.25 20.12 -10.19
N LEU A 58 3.55 20.14 -9.91
CA LEU A 58 4.07 20.57 -8.61
C LEU A 58 3.71 22.04 -8.31
N ASP A 59 3.57 22.87 -9.35
CA ASP A 59 3.16 24.26 -9.25
C ASP A 59 1.69 24.41 -8.85
N GLU A 60 0.78 23.60 -9.43
CA GLU A 60 -0.64 23.59 -9.04
C GLU A 60 -0.83 23.14 -7.59
N ILE A 61 -0.08 22.12 -7.16
CA ILE A 61 -0.09 21.65 -5.76
C ILE A 61 0.39 22.76 -4.82
N ASN A 62 1.48 23.44 -5.16
CA ASN A 62 2.01 24.54 -4.35
C ASN A 62 1.05 25.73 -4.27
N ALA A 63 0.37 26.07 -5.37
CA ALA A 63 -0.63 27.13 -5.40
C ALA A 63 -1.80 26.83 -4.46
N GLU A 64 -2.29 25.59 -4.43
CA GLU A 64 -3.38 25.17 -3.56
C GLU A 64 -2.97 25.17 -2.07
N ILE A 65 -1.77 24.66 -1.75
CA ILE A 65 -1.21 24.73 -0.39
C ILE A 65 -1.08 26.18 0.08
N ALA A 66 -0.56 27.07 -0.78
CA ALA A 66 -0.40 28.48 -0.46
C ALA A 66 -1.76 29.16 -0.23
N ALA A 67 -2.77 28.86 -1.06
CA ALA A 67 -4.12 29.39 -0.90
C ALA A 67 -4.74 28.97 0.46
N VAL A 68 -4.66 27.69 0.81
CA VAL A 68 -5.17 27.18 2.10
C VAL A 68 -4.41 27.78 3.29
N ARG A 69 -3.08 27.89 3.19
CA ARG A 69 -2.25 28.46 4.27
C ARG A 69 -2.54 29.95 4.47
N ASN A 70 -2.66 30.72 3.39
CA ASN A 70 -2.97 32.14 3.46
C ASN A 70 -4.39 32.37 4.00
N ALA A 71 -5.36 31.54 3.63
CA ALA A 71 -6.72 31.58 4.19
C ALA A 71 -6.74 31.35 5.71
N LYS A 72 -5.87 30.46 6.25
CA LYS A 72 -5.73 30.22 7.69
C LYS A 72 -5.03 31.35 8.45
N THR A 73 -4.29 32.22 7.77
CA THR A 73 -3.53 33.32 8.41
C THR A 73 -4.35 34.63 8.44
N GLY A 74 -5.51 34.66 7.79
CA GLY A 74 -6.43 35.80 7.71
C GLY A 74 -7.66 35.70 8.63
N HIS A 75 -7.60 34.88 9.69
CA HIS A 75 -8.57 34.86 10.80
C HIS A 75 -7.88 35.23 12.10
#